data_AF-A0AB36HWG4-F1
#
_entry.id   AF-A0AB36HWG4-F1
#
_cell.length_a   1.000
_cell.length_b   1.000
_cell.length_c   1.000
_cell.angle_alpha   90.00
_cell.angle_beta   90.00
_cell.angle_gamma   90.00
#
_symmetry.space_group_name_H-M   'P 1'
#
loop_
_entity.id
_entity.type
_entity.pdbx_description
1 polymer ?
#
loop_
_entity_poly.entity_id
_entity_poly.type
_entity_poly.pdbx_seq_one_letter_code
_entity_poly.pdbx_strand_id
1 'polypeptide(L)'
;MVKRREQKNAEIPNVDPEKIEEFASRVDDVAKPGRMGRPPKAPGKKRDYKAISLPFNQAEWEILEEAAEKAGRSKNNFIRWAILEKAKDL
;
A
#
# COMPACT_ATOMS: atom_id res chain seq x y z
N MET A 1 -13.23 33.20 -27.28
CA MET A 1 -14.35 32.85 -26.37
C MET A 1 -14.28 31.36 -26.07
N VAL A 2 -14.10 30.95 -24.81
CA VAL A 2 -14.06 29.53 -24.43
C VAL A 2 -15.50 29.03 -24.31
N LYS A 3 -15.89 28.06 -25.15
CA LYS A 3 -17.19 27.38 -25.04
C LYS A 3 -17.22 26.61 -23.70
N ARG A 4 -18.07 27.07 -22.77
CA ARG A 4 -18.34 26.36 -21.52
C ARG A 4 -19.03 25.04 -21.88
N ARG A 5 -18.50 23.90 -21.44
CA ARG A 5 -19.16 22.59 -21.62
C ARG A 5 -20.40 22.57 -20.74
N GLU A 6 -21.57 22.32 -21.32
CA GLU A 6 -22.78 22.03 -20.56
C GLU A 6 -22.63 20.64 -19.91
N GLN A 7 -22.92 20.56 -18.62
CA GLN A 7 -22.99 19.28 -17.92
C GLN A 7 -24.26 18.56 -18.35
N LYS A 8 -24.11 17.64 -19.31
CA LYS A 8 -25.13 16.61 -19.56
C LYS A 8 -25.04 15.61 -18.41
N ASN A 9 -25.81 15.84 -17.35
CA ASN A 9 -26.32 14.83 -16.42
C ASN A 9 -27.19 15.55 -15.39
N ALA A 10 -28.44 15.82 -15.75
CA ALA A 10 -29.45 16.40 -14.88
C ALA A 10 -30.49 15.36 -14.45
N GLU A 11 -30.08 14.10 -14.31
CA GLU A 11 -30.92 13.06 -13.73
C GLU A 11 -30.05 12.30 -12.73
N ILE A 12 -30.18 12.66 -11.46
CA ILE A 12 -29.73 11.82 -10.37
C ILE A 12 -30.66 10.59 -10.46
N PRO A 13 -30.17 9.39 -10.79
CA PRO A 13 -31.03 8.21 -10.77
C PRO A 13 -31.66 8.11 -9.37
N ASN A 14 -32.95 7.79 -9.30
CA ASN A 14 -33.63 7.54 -8.02
C ASN A 14 -32.97 6.30 -7.39
N VAL A 15 -31.94 6.53 -6.58
CA VAL A 15 -31.17 5.46 -5.95
C VAL A 15 -32.01 4.93 -4.80
N ASP A 16 -32.32 3.64 -4.86
CA ASP A 16 -33.06 2.92 -3.84
C ASP A 16 -32.39 3.10 -2.47
N PRO A 17 -33.10 3.60 -1.43
CA PRO A 17 -32.50 3.84 -0.11
C PRO A 17 -31.83 2.60 0.49
N GLU A 18 -32.35 1.41 0.23
CA GLU A 18 -31.77 0.14 0.68
C GLU A 18 -30.35 -0.07 0.14
N LYS A 19 -30.09 0.31 -1.12
CA LYS A 19 -28.74 0.20 -1.73
C LYS A 19 -27.75 1.19 -1.12
N ILE A 20 -28.24 2.31 -0.60
CA ILE A 20 -27.41 3.31 0.09
C ILE A 20 -27.01 2.76 1.46
N GLU A 21 -27.93 2.11 2.17
CA GLU A 21 -27.66 1.49 3.48
C GLU A 21 -26.74 0.27 3.36
N GLU A 22 -26.93 -0.59 2.36
CA GLU A 22 -26.00 -1.69 2.05
C GLU A 22 -24.60 -1.18 1.69
N PHE A 23 -24.51 -0.06 0.94
CA PHE A 23 -23.23 0.56 0.62
C PHE A 23 -22.56 1.19 1.85
N ALA A 24 -23.34 1.86 2.71
CA ALA A 24 -22.85 2.51 3.92
C ALA A 24 -22.37 1.48 4.97
N SER A 25 -23.15 0.42 5.21
CA SER A 25 -22.80 -0.65 6.16
C SER A 25 -21.52 -1.40 5.76
N ARG A 26 -21.28 -1.56 4.45
CA ARG A 26 -20.06 -2.16 3.92
C ARG A 26 -18.79 -1.36 4.24
N VAL A 27 -18.88 -0.09 4.64
CA VAL A 27 -17.72 0.71 5.07
C VAL A 27 -17.29 0.36 6.49
N ASP A 28 -18.23 -0.01 7.35
CA ASP A 28 -17.95 -0.41 8.73
C ASP A 28 -17.40 -1.85 8.82
N ASP A 29 -17.85 -2.74 7.93
CA ASP A 29 -17.42 -4.15 7.89
C ASP A 29 -16.13 -4.39 7.09
N VAL A 30 -15.70 -3.44 6.27
CA VAL A 30 -14.36 -3.52 5.68
C VAL A 30 -13.37 -3.18 6.79
N ALA A 31 -12.82 -4.22 7.41
CA ALA A 31 -11.52 -4.12 8.05
C ALA A 31 -10.63 -3.35 7.09
N LYS A 32 -10.36 -2.06 7.40
CA LYS A 32 -9.55 -1.16 6.57
C LYS A 32 -8.44 -2.02 6.03
N PRO A 33 -8.33 -2.25 4.69
CA PRO A 33 -7.32 -3.16 4.17
C PRO A 33 -6.03 -2.65 4.77
N GLY A 34 -5.51 -3.42 5.74
CA GLY A 34 -4.55 -2.87 6.67
C GLY A 34 -3.44 -2.39 5.79
N ARG A 35 -3.20 -1.07 5.71
CA ARG A 35 -2.12 -0.49 4.91
C ARG A 35 -0.91 -1.34 5.22
N MET A 36 -0.55 -2.29 4.33
CA MET A 36 0.23 -3.49 4.68
C MET A 36 1.05 -3.25 5.94
N GLY A 37 0.47 -3.67 7.08
CA GLY A 37 0.60 -3.00 8.38
C GLY A 37 1.97 -2.36 8.52
N ARG A 38 2.05 -1.01 8.55
CA ARG A 38 3.30 -0.30 8.82
C ARG A 38 3.97 -1.07 9.96
N PRO A 39 5.14 -1.71 9.73
CA PRO A 39 5.59 -2.67 10.72
C PRO A 39 5.68 -2.00 12.10
N PRO A 40 5.57 -2.75 13.20
CA PRO A 40 5.58 -2.16 14.52
C PRO A 40 6.75 -1.20 14.66
N LYS A 41 6.49 0.00 15.18
CA LYS A 41 7.57 0.93 15.52
C LYS A 41 8.29 0.31 16.71
N ALA A 42 9.58 0.04 16.59
CA ALA A 42 10.37 -0.33 17.76
C ALA A 42 10.20 0.77 18.83
N PRO A 43 9.91 0.42 20.11
CA PRO A 43 9.66 1.41 21.15
C PRO A 43 10.78 2.46 21.19
N GLY A 44 10.42 3.74 21.12
CA GLY A 44 11.36 4.86 21.18
C GLY A 44 12.22 5.13 19.92
N LYS A 45 12.15 4.32 18.86
CA LYS A 45 12.97 4.53 17.64
C LYS A 45 12.16 5.16 16.49
N LYS A 46 12.70 6.21 15.87
CA LYS A 46 12.12 6.83 14.66
C LYS A 46 12.47 5.98 13.43
N ARG A 47 11.51 5.82 12.50
CA ARG A 47 11.71 5.09 11.23
C ARG A 47 12.47 5.91 10.19
N ASP A 48 12.38 7.23 10.30
CA ASP A 48 12.89 8.16 9.29
C ASP A 48 14.28 8.70 9.71
N TYR A 49 15.14 7.81 10.23
CA TYR A 49 16.45 8.21 10.76
C TYR A 49 17.49 8.43 9.67
N LYS A 50 17.66 7.47 8.76
CA LYS A 50 18.56 7.56 7.59
C LYS A 50 17.97 6.77 6.41
N ALA A 51 18.21 7.27 5.20
CA ALA A 51 17.88 6.57 3.96
C ALA A 51 19.14 5.92 3.37
N ILE A 52 18.95 4.80 2.68
CA ILE A 52 20.01 4.09 1.95
C ILE A 52 19.65 4.15 0.47
N SER A 53 20.59 4.63 -0.36
CA SER A 53 20.50 4.55 -1.82
C SER A 53 21.44 3.43 -2.27
N LEU A 54 20.88 2.35 -2.80
CA LEU A 54 21.63 1.21 -3.32
C LEU A 54 21.32 1.09 -4.82
N PRO A 55 22.31 1.36 -5.70
CA PRO A 55 22.15 1.03 -7.11
C PRO A 55 22.18 -0.49 -7.27
N PHE A 56 21.18 -1.03 -7.96
CA PHE A 56 21.14 -2.44 -8.35
C PHE A 56 21.46 -2.55 -9.83
N ASN A 57 22.15 -3.62 -10.22
CA ASN A 57 22.12 -4.05 -11.61
C ASN A 57 20.79 -4.80 -11.92
N GLN A 58 20.55 -5.10 -13.20
CA GLN A 58 19.31 -5.75 -13.63
C GLN A 58 19.10 -7.12 -12.96
N ALA A 59 20.14 -7.96 -12.91
CA ALA A 59 20.04 -9.32 -12.37
C ALA A 59 19.76 -9.30 -10.86
N GLU A 60 20.40 -8.41 -10.11
CA GLU A 60 20.15 -8.22 -8.68
C GLU A 60 18.73 -7.70 -8.41
N TRP A 61 18.24 -6.82 -9.29
CA TRP A 61 16.88 -6.30 -9.18
C TRP A 61 15.85 -7.41 -9.38
N GLU A 62 16.01 -8.24 -10.41
CA GLU A 62 15.13 -9.38 -10.70
C GLU A 62 15.10 -10.38 -9.53
N ILE A 63 16.25 -10.69 -8.95
CA ILE A 63 16.34 -11.53 -7.74
C ILE A 63 15.55 -10.91 -6.58
N LEU A 64 15.68 -9.60 -6.36
CA LEU A 64 14.93 -8.88 -5.34
C LEU A 64 13.42 -8.93 -5.61
N GLU A 65 12.98 -8.79 -6.86
CA GLU A 65 11.56 -8.87 -7.22
C GLU A 65 10.99 -10.25 -6.90
N GLU A 66 11.62 -11.30 -7.41
CA GLU A 66 11.17 -12.67 -7.18
C GLU A 66 11.17 -13.04 -5.70
N ALA A 67 12.22 -12.68 -4.96
CA ALA A 67 12.34 -13.00 -3.55
C ALA A 67 11.29 -12.25 -2.71
N ALA A 68 11.01 -10.99 -3.04
CA ALA A 68 9.97 -10.21 -2.39
C ALA A 68 8.57 -10.81 -2.64
N GLU A 69 8.29 -11.23 -3.87
CA GLU A 69 7.03 -11.89 -4.25
C GLU A 69 6.86 -13.23 -3.53
N LYS A 70 7.87 -14.10 -3.58
CA LYS A 70 7.87 -15.40 -2.87
C LYS A 70 7.64 -15.23 -1.36
N ALA A 71 8.18 -14.16 -0.78
CA ALA A 71 8.00 -13.84 0.63
C ALA A 71 6.67 -13.13 0.97
N GLY A 72 5.86 -12.73 -0.02
CA GLY A 72 4.65 -11.95 0.18
C GLY A 72 4.89 -10.56 0.77
N ARG A 73 6.05 -9.94 0.48
CA ARG A 73 6.49 -8.66 1.06
C ARG A 73 6.76 -7.64 -0.05
N SER A 74 6.64 -6.35 0.27
CA SER A 74 7.15 -5.32 -0.64
C SER A 74 8.69 -5.34 -0.65
N LYS A 75 9.32 -4.93 -1.75
CA LYS A 75 10.79 -4.94 -1.92
C LYS A 75 11.52 -4.26 -0.75
N ASN A 76 11.05 -3.08 -0.34
CA ASN A 76 11.60 -2.36 0.82
C ASN A 76 11.40 -3.09 2.16
N ASN A 77 10.30 -3.80 2.34
CA ASN A 77 10.08 -4.60 3.54
C ASN A 77 10.93 -5.87 3.53
N PHE A 78 11.09 -6.49 2.36
CA PHE A 78 11.95 -7.65 2.16
C PHE A 78 13.41 -7.33 2.51
N ILE A 79 13.97 -6.23 1.99
CA ILE A 79 15.34 -5.80 2.33
C ILE A 79 15.52 -5.63 3.85
N ARG A 80 14.56 -4.97 4.52
CA ARG A 80 14.61 -4.78 5.98
C ARG A 80 14.56 -6.11 6.72
N TRP A 81 13.68 -7.01 6.31
CA TRP A 81 13.53 -8.33 6.89
C TRP A 81 14.81 -9.16 6.70
N ALA A 82 15.37 -9.19 5.49
CA ALA A 82 16.59 -9.92 5.16
C ALA A 82 17.80 -9.42 5.97
N ILE A 83 17.94 -8.10 6.18
CA ILE A 83 18.97 -7.53 7.06
C ILE A 83 18.80 -8.04 8.50
N LEU A 84 17.57 -8.00 9.03
CA LEU A 84 17.28 -8.43 10.39
C LEU A 84 17.45 -9.95 10.58
N GLU A 85 17.12 -10.74 9.57
CA GLU A 85 17.31 -12.19 9.59
C GLU A 85 18.79 -12.53 9.54
N LYS A 86 19.54 -11.98 8.56
CA LYS A 86 20.96 -12.25 8.42
C LYS A 86 21.78 -11.78 9.62
N ALA A 87 21.37 -10.69 10.27
CA ALA A 87 22.00 -10.20 11.49
C ALA A 87 21.84 -11.13 12.70
N LYS A 88 20.92 -12.11 12.67
CA LYS A 88 20.82 -13.14 13.73
C LYS A 88 21.87 -14.24 13.57
N ASP A 89 22.35 -14.43 12.35
CA ASP A 89 23.34 -15.46 12.01
C ASP A 89 24.79 -14.96 12.14
N LEU A 90 24.99 -13.70 12.52
CA LEU A 90 26.28 -13.06 12.77
C LEU A 90 26.48 -12.88 14.27
#